data_AF-A0A0L7RI21-F1
#
_entry.id   AF-A0A0L7RI21-F1
#
_cell.length_a   1.000
_cell.length_b   1.000
_cell.length_c   1.000
_cell.angle_alpha   90.00
_cell.angle_beta   90.00
_cell.angle_gamma   90.00
#
_symmetry.space_group_name_H-M   'P 1'
#
loop_
_entity.id
_entity.type
_entity.pdbx_description
1 polymer ?
#
loop_
_entity_poly.entity_id
_entity_poly.type
_entity_poly.pdbx_seq_one_letter_code
_entity_poly.pdbx_strand_id
1 'polypeptide(L)'
;SIFGDELRDLRSRKNRQKWQPLDILITLKPQKGMSGPAEVYAQIDLHVTCNDKYPDQVPKIVLQNSSGLSHQQIAVLYTELVELTKRLQGEVMIFELTQHVERYLHENNKPSYSSFYEEMVSRRQEKIEYEMLEKQLKEDKERQLLQDEIQKRQEALKAELRNRKESIRLSGDRSHNPFQSIPSSPQERSRTYSRRRCVSSSESSDSFLCDHRGTKLLNFDYNKGI
;
A
#
# COMPACT_ATOMS: atom_id res chain seq x y z
N SER A 1 14.81 -37.80 11.47
CA SER A 1 14.11 -37.08 12.56
C SER A 1 13.39 -35.90 11.92
N ILE A 2 12.12 -35.66 12.24
CA ILE A 2 11.30 -34.60 11.62
C ILE A 2 11.79 -33.20 12.04
N PHE A 3 12.30 -33.06 13.28
CA PHE A 3 12.66 -31.77 13.87
C PHE A 3 14.16 -31.49 13.94
N GLY A 4 15.02 -32.35 13.39
CA GLY A 4 16.48 -32.14 13.33
C GLY A 4 17.08 -31.57 14.62
N ASP A 5 17.62 -30.36 14.53
CA ASP A 5 18.27 -29.61 15.62
C ASP A 5 17.31 -28.73 16.44
N GLU A 6 16.05 -28.60 16.01
CA GLU A 6 15.03 -27.77 16.66
C GLU A 6 14.43 -28.48 17.89
N LEU A 7 14.58 -29.80 17.98
CA LEU A 7 14.16 -30.63 19.11
C LEU A 7 15.30 -30.86 20.10
N ARG A 8 15.07 -30.50 21.37
CA ARG A 8 15.97 -30.77 22.48
C ARG A 8 15.31 -31.71 23.50
N ASP A 9 16.00 -32.80 23.84
CA ASP A 9 15.61 -33.71 24.92
C ASP A 9 16.19 -33.20 26.25
N LEU A 10 15.31 -32.88 27.20
CA LEU A 10 15.66 -32.31 28.50
C LEU A 10 15.81 -33.37 29.61
N ARG A 11 15.60 -34.66 29.30
CA ARG A 11 15.72 -35.75 30.28
C ARG A 11 17.14 -35.90 30.83
N SER A 12 17.24 -36.30 32.09
CA SER A 12 18.53 -36.42 32.78
C SER A 12 19.34 -37.60 32.26
N ARG A 13 20.53 -37.29 31.71
CA ARG A 13 21.49 -38.30 31.21
C ARG A 13 22.11 -39.17 32.31
N LYS A 14 22.05 -38.75 33.57
CA LYS A 14 22.69 -39.48 34.70
C LYS A 14 21.95 -40.77 35.07
N ASN A 15 20.64 -40.84 34.82
CA ASN A 15 19.78 -41.94 35.27
C ASN A 15 19.11 -42.69 34.10
N ARG A 16 19.87 -43.00 33.03
CA ARG A 16 19.35 -43.67 31.82
C ARG A 16 18.77 -45.07 32.07
N GLN A 17 19.08 -45.69 33.21
CA GLN A 17 18.63 -47.04 33.58
C GLN A 17 17.22 -47.07 34.17
N LYS A 18 16.66 -45.91 34.58
CA LYS A 18 15.30 -45.82 35.13
C LYS A 18 14.39 -45.10 34.14
N TRP A 19 13.13 -45.52 34.06
CA TRP A 19 12.12 -44.82 33.28
C TRP A 19 12.00 -43.37 33.75
N GLN A 20 11.89 -42.44 32.80
CA GLN A 20 11.72 -41.01 33.04
C GLN A 20 10.60 -40.49 32.14
N PRO A 21 9.79 -39.52 32.62
CA PRO A 21 8.79 -38.86 31.79
C PRO A 21 9.46 -38.25 30.55
N LEU A 22 8.75 -38.24 29.42
CA LEU A 22 9.24 -37.56 28.23
C LEU A 22 9.30 -36.07 28.55
N ASP A 23 10.44 -35.44 28.28
CA ASP A 23 10.63 -34.02 28.52
C ASP A 23 11.38 -33.42 27.34
N ILE A 24 10.67 -32.70 26.48
CA ILE A 24 11.20 -32.20 25.21
C ILE A 24 10.86 -30.74 25.00
N LEU A 25 11.78 -30.02 24.37
CA LEU A 25 11.64 -28.62 24.01
C LEU A 25 11.82 -28.51 22.50
N ILE A 26 10.80 -27.98 21.81
CA ILE A 26 10.78 -27.85 20.36
C ILE A 26 10.76 -26.37 20.01
N THR A 27 11.78 -25.89 19.32
CA THR A 27 11.81 -24.52 18.80
C THR A 27 11.03 -24.45 17.50
N LEU A 28 9.89 -23.77 17.51
CA LEU A 28 8.97 -23.70 16.38
C LEU A 28 9.05 -22.35 15.68
N LYS A 29 9.00 -22.41 14.35
CA LYS A 29 9.10 -21.27 13.45
C LYS A 29 7.88 -21.27 12.50
N PRO A 30 7.59 -20.14 11.83
CA PRO A 30 6.50 -20.06 10.87
C PRO A 30 6.66 -21.12 9.79
N GLN A 31 5.56 -21.77 9.42
CA GLN A 31 5.57 -22.81 8.39
C GLN A 31 6.22 -22.27 7.11
N LYS A 32 7.25 -22.97 6.61
CA LYS A 32 7.97 -22.59 5.39
C LYS A 32 7.10 -22.91 4.17
N GLY A 33 6.76 -21.87 3.40
CA GLY A 33 6.09 -22.02 2.12
C GLY A 33 7.03 -22.53 1.03
N MET A 34 6.48 -22.83 -0.15
CA MET A 34 7.24 -23.26 -1.33
C MET A 34 8.06 -22.11 -1.97
N SER A 35 7.84 -20.87 -1.56
CA SER A 35 8.34 -19.65 -2.22
C SER A 35 9.75 -19.22 -1.81
N GLY A 36 10.58 -20.12 -1.27
CA GLY A 36 11.96 -19.83 -0.87
C GLY A 36 12.15 -19.59 0.63
N PRO A 37 13.32 -19.09 1.07
CA PRO A 37 13.60 -18.87 2.49
C PRO A 37 12.67 -17.80 3.05
N ALA A 38 11.68 -18.24 3.84
CA ALA A 38 10.78 -17.35 4.56
C ALA A 38 11.54 -16.65 5.69
N GLU A 39 11.42 -15.33 5.75
CA GLU A 39 11.92 -14.53 6.87
C GLU A 39 11.12 -14.88 8.14
N VAL A 40 11.86 -15.16 9.22
CA VAL A 40 11.28 -15.62 10.48
C VAL A 40 11.27 -14.44 11.45
N TYR A 41 10.09 -13.83 11.62
CA TYR A 41 9.87 -12.72 12.55
C TYR A 41 9.27 -13.20 13.87
N ALA A 42 8.52 -14.29 13.85
CA ALA A 42 7.95 -14.92 15.04
C ALA A 42 8.60 -16.28 15.33
N GLN A 43 8.84 -16.60 16.60
CA GLN A 43 9.37 -17.89 17.04
C GLN A 43 8.82 -18.19 18.44
N ILE A 44 8.61 -19.47 18.76
CA ILE A 44 8.27 -19.87 20.13
C ILE A 44 8.86 -21.24 20.46
N ASP A 45 9.25 -21.44 21.71
CA ASP A 45 9.67 -22.75 22.20
C ASP A 45 8.47 -23.45 22.86
N LEU A 46 8.10 -24.62 22.31
CA LEU A 46 7.08 -25.49 22.85
C LEU A 46 7.74 -26.54 23.77
N HIS A 47 7.52 -26.40 25.07
CA HIS A 47 7.97 -27.36 26.08
C HIS A 47 6.84 -28.35 26.37
N VAL A 48 7.09 -29.63 26.13
CA VAL A 48 6.14 -30.72 26.35
C VAL A 48 6.72 -31.73 27.33
N THR A 49 5.98 -31.98 28.40
CA THR A 49 6.30 -33.04 29.36
C THR A 49 5.18 -34.08 29.39
N CYS A 50 5.48 -35.31 28.98
CA CYS A 50 4.53 -36.44 29.03
C CYS A 50 4.79 -37.30 30.25
N ASN A 51 3.73 -37.61 31.00
CA ASN A 51 3.79 -38.55 32.11
C ASN A 51 3.75 -40.01 31.61
N ASP A 52 3.74 -40.94 32.55
CA ASP A 52 3.65 -42.39 32.33
C ASP A 52 2.32 -42.84 31.72
N LYS A 53 1.29 -41.99 31.79
CA LYS A 53 -0.06 -42.27 31.31
C LYS A 53 -0.38 -41.61 29.97
N TYR A 54 0.58 -40.97 29.33
CA TYR A 54 0.38 -40.44 27.99
C TYR A 54 0.32 -41.58 26.97
N PRO A 55 -0.62 -41.58 26.00
CA PRO A 55 -1.52 -40.49 25.62
C PRO A 55 -2.89 -40.46 26.32
N ASP A 56 -3.21 -41.43 27.17
CA ASP A 56 -4.49 -41.48 27.90
C ASP A 56 -4.70 -40.24 28.80
N GLN A 57 -3.61 -39.68 29.32
CA GLN A 57 -3.57 -38.38 29.98
C GLN A 57 -2.84 -37.34 29.12
N VAL A 58 -3.41 -36.14 29.06
CA VAL A 58 -2.84 -35.01 28.31
C VAL A 58 -1.44 -34.63 28.85
N PRO A 59 -0.52 -34.22 27.96
CA PRO A 59 0.80 -33.76 28.36
C PRO A 59 0.72 -32.38 29.02
N LYS A 60 1.73 -32.04 29.82
CA LYS A 60 1.92 -30.67 30.30
C LYS A 60 2.59 -29.86 29.20
N ILE A 61 2.02 -28.71 28.88
CA ILE A 61 2.53 -27.80 27.85
C ILE A 61 2.90 -26.47 28.49
N VAL A 62 4.07 -25.94 28.11
CA VAL A 62 4.52 -24.60 28.46
C VAL A 62 5.08 -23.93 27.20
N LEU A 63 4.68 -22.68 26.96
CA LEU A 63 5.22 -21.84 25.89
C LEU A 63 6.32 -20.95 26.47
N GLN A 64 7.51 -20.98 25.87
CA GLN A 64 8.71 -20.26 26.34
C GLN A 64 9.39 -19.50 25.20
N ASN A 65 10.26 -18.54 25.55
CA ASN A 65 11.14 -17.81 24.61
C ASN A 65 10.42 -17.29 23.35
N SER A 66 9.19 -16.79 23.52
CA SER A 66 8.42 -16.23 22.41
C SER A 66 9.06 -14.95 21.89
N SER A 67 9.27 -14.88 20.59
CA SER A 67 9.69 -13.69 19.85
C SER A 67 8.65 -13.38 18.77
N GLY A 68 8.45 -12.10 18.45
CA GLY A 68 7.51 -11.65 17.41
C GLY A 68 6.01 -11.84 17.73
N LEU A 69 5.66 -12.27 18.94
CA LEU A 69 4.29 -12.42 19.41
C LEU A 69 4.03 -11.53 20.64
N SER A 70 2.84 -10.94 20.70
CA SER A 70 2.35 -10.25 21.89
C SER A 70 1.89 -11.23 22.98
N HIS A 71 1.86 -10.78 24.23
CA HIS A 71 1.36 -11.58 25.36
C HIS A 71 -0.08 -12.07 25.16
N GLN A 72 -0.93 -11.25 24.50
CA GLN A 72 -2.31 -11.64 24.19
C GLN A 72 -2.34 -12.79 23.17
N GLN A 73 -1.53 -12.72 22.11
CA GLN A 73 -1.41 -13.79 21.12
C GLN A 73 -0.93 -15.11 21.76
N ILE A 74 0.05 -15.03 22.66
CA ILE A 74 0.57 -16.22 23.38
C ILE A 74 -0.52 -16.84 24.27
N ALA A 75 -1.32 -16.01 24.95
CA ALA A 75 -2.42 -16.50 25.77
C ALA A 75 -3.50 -17.20 24.93
N VAL A 76 -3.87 -16.62 23.79
CA VAL A 76 -4.81 -17.22 22.83
C VAL A 76 -4.27 -18.57 22.32
N LEU A 77 -3.01 -18.59 21.83
CA LEU A 77 -2.36 -19.81 21.37
C LEU A 77 -2.33 -20.89 22.46
N TYR A 78 -2.02 -20.52 23.70
CA TYR A 78 -2.04 -21.45 24.83
C TYR A 78 -3.43 -22.06 25.06
N THR A 79 -4.48 -21.23 25.04
CA THR A 79 -5.86 -21.72 25.20
C THR A 79 -6.26 -22.69 24.09
N GLU A 80 -5.91 -22.39 22.83
CA GLU A 80 -6.16 -23.27 21.69
C GLU A 80 -5.43 -24.62 21.83
N LEU A 81 -4.17 -24.61 22.26
CA LEU A 81 -3.39 -25.83 22.50
C LEU A 81 -4.00 -26.67 23.63
N VAL A 82 -4.44 -26.05 24.73
CA VAL A 82 -5.11 -26.76 25.82
C VAL A 82 -6.40 -27.41 25.33
N GLU A 83 -7.19 -26.73 24.51
CA GLU A 83 -8.36 -27.36 23.89
C GLU A 83 -7.99 -28.50 22.94
N LEU A 84 -6.96 -28.31 22.11
CA LEU A 84 -6.50 -29.32 21.16
C LEU A 84 -6.03 -30.59 21.89
N THR A 85 -5.30 -30.45 23.00
CA THR A 85 -4.87 -31.61 23.81
C THR A 85 -6.04 -32.42 24.37
N LYS A 86 -7.12 -31.76 24.78
CA LYS A 86 -8.31 -32.43 25.28
C LYS A 86 -9.04 -33.18 24.18
N ARG A 87 -9.10 -32.61 22.97
CA ARG A 87 -9.72 -33.24 21.80
C ARG A 87 -8.95 -34.48 21.35
N LEU A 88 -7.62 -34.45 21.43
CA LEU A 88 -6.72 -35.54 21.03
C LEU A 88 -6.35 -36.47 22.19
N GLN A 89 -7.02 -36.38 23.34
CA GLN A 89 -6.74 -37.24 24.47
C GLN A 89 -7.01 -38.72 24.10
N GLY A 90 -6.06 -39.60 24.42
CA GLY A 90 -6.07 -41.00 23.99
C GLY A 90 -5.23 -41.27 22.73
N GLU A 91 -4.80 -40.23 22.03
CA GLU A 91 -3.93 -40.34 20.85
C GLU A 91 -2.63 -39.53 21.01
N VAL A 92 -1.62 -39.90 20.21
CA VAL A 92 -0.33 -39.19 20.22
C VAL A 92 -0.48 -37.84 19.51
N MET A 93 -0.31 -36.75 20.26
CA MET A 93 -0.70 -35.40 19.83
C MET A 93 0.46 -34.41 19.61
N ILE A 94 1.72 -34.77 19.95
CA ILE A 94 2.86 -33.83 19.89
C ILE A 94 3.01 -33.20 18.51
N PHE A 95 2.88 -33.99 17.44
CA PHE A 95 3.02 -33.51 16.07
C PHE A 95 1.89 -32.54 15.67
N GLU A 96 0.65 -32.85 16.04
CA GLU A 96 -0.50 -31.98 15.79
C GLU A 96 -0.36 -30.64 16.52
N LEU A 97 0.14 -30.67 17.76
CA LEU A 97 0.44 -29.44 18.52
C LEU A 97 1.50 -28.61 17.82
N THR A 98 2.58 -29.23 17.32
CA THR A 98 3.62 -28.50 16.58
C THR A 98 3.07 -27.84 15.32
N GLN A 99 2.28 -28.56 14.52
CA GLN A 99 1.68 -28.01 13.30
C GLN A 99 0.73 -26.84 13.61
N HIS A 100 -0.06 -26.96 14.67
CA HIS A 100 -0.97 -25.88 15.08
C HIS A 100 -0.18 -24.62 15.42
N VAL A 101 0.90 -24.75 16.18
CA VAL A 101 1.79 -23.62 16.50
C VAL A 101 2.47 -23.06 15.25
N GLU A 102 3.01 -23.89 14.36
CA GLU A 102 3.67 -23.42 13.12
C GLU A 102 2.71 -22.65 12.21
N ARG A 103 1.46 -23.10 12.11
CA ARG A 103 0.39 -22.42 11.39
C ARG A 103 0.04 -21.08 12.05
N TYR A 104 -0.14 -21.07 13.37
CA TYR A 104 -0.41 -19.86 14.13
C TYR A 104 0.73 -18.83 13.97
N LEU A 105 1.97 -19.29 14.02
CA LEU A 105 3.14 -18.46 13.78
C LEU A 105 3.15 -17.90 12.36
N HIS A 106 2.79 -18.69 11.35
CA HIS A 106 2.69 -18.24 9.97
C HIS A 106 1.68 -17.09 9.79
N GLU A 107 0.49 -17.21 10.37
CA GLU A 107 -0.55 -16.18 10.31
C GLU A 107 -0.16 -14.88 11.04
N ASN A 108 0.67 -15.01 12.09
CA ASN A 108 1.11 -13.90 12.93
C ASN A 108 2.55 -13.45 12.63
N ASN A 109 3.19 -13.97 11.57
CA ASN A 109 4.56 -13.65 11.19
C ASN A 109 4.62 -12.28 10.51
N LYS A 110 4.41 -11.21 11.29
CA LYS A 110 4.50 -9.84 10.80
C LYS A 110 5.91 -9.32 11.07
N PRO A 111 6.56 -8.67 10.08
CA PRO A 111 7.77 -7.92 10.36
C PRO A 111 7.43 -6.89 11.43
N SER A 112 8.06 -7.05 12.59
CA SER A 112 8.12 -5.95 13.55
C SER A 112 9.16 -4.97 13.03
N TYR A 113 8.91 -3.67 13.19
CA TYR A 113 9.93 -2.68 12.85
C TYR A 113 11.20 -3.01 13.65
N SER A 114 12.31 -3.21 12.94
CA SER A 114 13.59 -3.61 13.54
C SER A 114 14.19 -2.48 14.38
N SER A 115 13.74 -1.23 14.15
CA SER A 115 14.15 -0.06 14.90
C SER A 115 13.05 1.01 14.93
N PHE A 116 13.13 1.89 15.95
CA PHE A 116 12.28 3.08 16.04
C PHE A 116 12.43 4.01 14.82
N TYR A 117 13.61 4.04 14.20
CA TYR A 117 13.85 4.83 12.99
C TYR A 117 13.05 4.27 11.80
N GLU A 118 13.06 2.95 11.62
CA GLU A 118 12.29 2.30 10.56
C GLU A 118 10.78 2.56 10.72
N GLU A 119 10.27 2.46 11.95
CA GLU A 119 8.88 2.81 12.27
C GLU A 119 8.58 4.28 11.92
N MET A 120 9.46 5.21 12.30
CA MET A 120 9.29 6.64 12.01
C MET A 120 9.27 6.91 10.50
N VAL A 121 10.17 6.28 9.74
CA VAL A 121 10.24 6.42 8.28
C VAL A 121 8.97 5.86 7.62
N SER A 122 8.51 4.67 8.03
CA SER A 122 7.26 4.08 7.51
C SER A 122 6.06 4.99 7.72
N ARG A 123 5.87 5.49 8.95
CA ARG A 123 4.77 6.42 9.28
C ARG A 123 4.83 7.72 8.47
N ARG A 124 6.03 8.23 8.21
CA ARG A 124 6.21 9.44 7.41
C ARG A 124 5.85 9.19 5.95
N GLN A 125 6.23 8.04 5.40
CA GLN A 125 5.96 7.65 4.03
C GLN A 125 4.45 7.47 3.79
N GLU A 126 3.77 6.74 4.68
CA GLU A 126 2.31 6.56 4.63
C GLU A 126 1.56 7.89 4.65
N LYS A 127 2.02 8.85 5.47
CA LYS A 127 1.42 10.18 5.53
C LYS A 127 1.57 10.94 4.21
N ILE A 128 2.76 10.90 3.59
CA ILE A 128 3.01 11.54 2.29
C ILE A 128 2.12 10.92 1.21
N GLU A 129 2.01 9.60 1.18
CA GLU A 129 1.18 8.88 0.21
C GLU A 129 -0.30 9.23 0.36
N TYR A 130 -0.79 9.30 1.60
CA TYR A 130 -2.16 9.72 1.89
C TYR A 130 -2.44 11.16 1.44
N GLU A 131 -1.53 12.09 1.75
CA GLU A 131 -1.64 13.49 1.32
C GLU A 131 -1.61 13.63 -0.21
N MET A 132 -0.76 12.85 -0.89
CA MET A 132 -0.71 12.81 -2.36
C MET A 132 -2.00 12.29 -2.96
N LEU A 133 -2.56 11.21 -2.41
CA LEU A 133 -3.81 10.62 -2.89
C LEU A 133 -4.98 11.59 -2.69
N GLU A 134 -5.06 12.25 -1.54
CA GLU A 134 -6.10 13.24 -1.26
C GLU A 134 -6.01 14.43 -2.23
N LYS A 135 -4.79 14.89 -2.53
CA LYS A 135 -4.56 15.97 -3.50
C LYS A 135 -4.97 15.57 -4.91
N GLN A 136 -4.59 14.38 -5.37
CA GLN A 136 -5.01 13.88 -6.69
C GLN A 136 -6.54 13.81 -6.80
N LEU A 137 -7.20 13.28 -5.77
CA LEU A 137 -8.66 13.16 -5.76
C LEU A 137 -9.35 14.54 -5.82
N LYS A 138 -8.79 15.55 -5.16
CA LYS A 138 -9.28 16.94 -5.26
C LYS A 138 -9.07 17.52 -6.66
N GLU A 139 -7.87 17.38 -7.21
CA GLU A 139 -7.56 17.86 -8.57
C GLU A 139 -8.45 17.20 -9.63
N ASP A 140 -8.70 15.89 -9.51
CA ASP A 140 -9.56 15.15 -10.44
C ASP A 140 -11.02 15.60 -10.35
N LYS A 141 -11.53 15.85 -9.14
CA LYS A 141 -12.86 16.45 -8.95
C LYS A 141 -12.96 17.83 -9.58
N GLU A 142 -11.96 18.69 -9.39
CA GLU A 142 -11.93 20.03 -9.98
C GLU A 142 -11.87 19.96 -11.51
N ARG A 143 -11.04 19.07 -12.07
CA ARG A 143 -10.97 18.83 -13.52
C ARG A 143 -12.30 18.36 -14.08
N GLN A 144 -13.00 17.47 -13.38
CA GLN A 144 -14.31 16.97 -13.79
C GLN A 144 -15.35 18.09 -13.82
N LEU A 145 -15.42 18.92 -12.76
CA LEU A 145 -16.34 20.06 -12.71
C LEU A 145 -16.08 21.08 -13.84
N LEU A 146 -14.81 21.35 -14.14
CA LEU A 146 -14.44 22.26 -15.23
C LEU A 146 -14.83 21.68 -16.60
N GLN A 147 -14.62 20.38 -16.82
CA GLN A 147 -15.03 19.70 -18.05
C GLN A 147 -16.55 19.76 -18.24
N ASP A 148 -17.32 19.49 -17.20
CA ASP A 148 -18.79 19.56 -17.22
C ASP A 148 -19.27 20.99 -17.54
N GLU A 149 -18.63 22.02 -16.97
CA GLU A 149 -18.98 23.41 -17.24
C GLU A 149 -18.66 23.81 -18.70
N ILE A 150 -17.49 23.41 -19.22
CA ILE A 150 -17.12 23.66 -20.61
C ILE A 150 -18.12 22.98 -21.55
N GLN A 151 -18.46 21.72 -21.30
CA GLN A 151 -19.42 20.97 -22.11
C GLN A 151 -20.79 21.64 -22.11
N LYS A 152 -21.29 22.04 -20.94
CA LYS A 152 -22.58 22.75 -20.81
C LYS A 152 -22.61 24.06 -21.59
N ARG A 153 -21.52 24.84 -21.55
CA ARG A 153 -21.39 26.09 -22.34
C ARG A 153 -21.36 25.82 -23.84
N GLN A 154 -20.62 24.81 -24.28
CA GLN A 154 -20.58 24.41 -25.70
C GLN A 154 -21.94 23.94 -26.20
N GLU A 155 -22.68 23.17 -25.41
CA GLU A 155 -24.03 22.72 -25.74
C GLU A 155 -25.03 23.88 -25.83
N ALA A 156 -24.97 24.84 -24.90
CA ALA A 156 -25.80 26.04 -24.92
C ALA A 156 -25.57 26.88 -26.18
N LEU A 157 -24.30 27.15 -26.53
CA LEU A 157 -23.94 27.88 -27.76
C LEU A 157 -24.41 27.14 -29.02
N LYS A 158 -24.28 25.80 -29.04
CA LYS A 158 -24.75 24.99 -30.16
C LYS A 158 -26.27 25.02 -30.30
N ALA A 159 -27.01 25.01 -29.19
CA ALA A 159 -28.47 25.14 -29.18
C ALA A 159 -28.91 26.54 -29.66
N GLU A 160 -28.26 27.61 -29.21
CA GLU A 160 -28.55 28.97 -29.65
C GLU A 160 -28.31 29.16 -31.16
N LEU A 161 -27.20 28.63 -31.69
CA LEU A 161 -26.92 28.65 -33.13
C LEU A 161 -27.97 27.88 -33.95
N ARG A 162 -28.49 26.75 -33.43
CA ARG A 162 -29.58 26.02 -34.07
C ARG A 162 -30.87 26.85 -34.08
N ASN A 163 -31.25 27.42 -32.94
CA ASN A 163 -32.44 28.26 -32.80
C ASN A 163 -32.39 29.48 -33.73
N ARG A 164 -31.23 30.15 -33.86
CA ARG A 164 -31.04 31.28 -34.78
C ARG A 164 -31.16 30.88 -36.25
N LYS A 165 -30.62 29.72 -36.63
CA LYS A 165 -30.75 29.19 -37.99
C LYS A 165 -32.20 28.83 -38.31
N GLU A 166 -32.94 28.28 -37.34
CA GLU A 166 -34.36 27.97 -37.48
C GLU A 166 -35.22 29.23 -37.54
N SER A 167 -34.94 30.26 -36.72
CA SER A 167 -35.66 31.53 -36.76
C SER A 167 -35.46 32.25 -38.11
N ILE A 168 -34.25 32.22 -38.67
CA ILE A 168 -33.96 32.77 -40.01
C ILE A 168 -34.76 32.03 -41.09
N ARG A 169 -34.85 30.69 -41.00
CA ARG A 169 -35.64 29.88 -41.94
C ARG A 169 -37.13 30.18 -41.85
N LEU A 170 -37.67 30.42 -40.65
CA LEU A 170 -39.08 30.76 -40.44
C LEU A 170 -39.42 32.20 -40.85
N SER A 171 -38.49 33.14 -40.75
CA SER A 171 -38.66 34.53 -41.22
C SER A 171 -38.43 34.72 -42.73
N GLY A 172 -37.89 33.71 -43.41
CA GLY A 172 -37.57 33.74 -44.84
C GLY A 172 -38.74 33.43 -45.77
N ASP A 173 -39.94 33.15 -45.24
CA ASP A 173 -41.11 32.76 -46.03
C ASP A 173 -42.30 33.72 -45.83
N ARG A 174 -42.08 35.00 -46.14
CA ARG A 174 -43.16 35.91 -46.53
C ARG A 174 -42.67 36.90 -47.59
N SER A 175 -43.17 36.67 -48.81
CA SER A 175 -43.35 37.61 -49.93
C SER A 175 -42.19 37.77 -50.94
N HIS A 176 -42.38 37.12 -52.09
CA HIS A 176 -41.90 37.54 -53.41
C HIS A 176 -42.31 39.00 -53.75
N ASN A 177 -41.39 39.85 -54.20
CA ASN A 177 -41.20 40.16 -55.63
C ASN A 177 -39.91 40.98 -55.87
N PRO A 178 -39.21 40.77 -57.00
CA PRO A 178 -37.89 41.36 -57.30
C PRO A 178 -38.02 42.71 -58.00
N PHE A 179 -36.87 43.30 -58.35
CA PHE A 179 -36.67 44.59 -59.05
C PHE A 179 -36.54 45.82 -58.15
N GLN A 180 -35.29 46.17 -57.82
CA GLN A 180 -34.77 47.49 -58.18
C GLN A 180 -33.24 47.51 -58.13
N SER A 181 -32.72 48.07 -59.21
CA SER A 181 -31.35 48.02 -59.69
C SER A 181 -30.36 48.78 -58.81
N ILE A 182 -29.14 48.24 -58.75
CA ILE A 182 -27.90 48.91 -58.32
C ILE A 182 -27.69 50.17 -59.17
N PRO A 183 -27.04 51.21 -58.64
CA PRO A 183 -25.70 51.46 -59.18
C PRO A 183 -24.62 51.84 -58.16
N SER A 184 -23.41 51.37 -58.46
CA SER A 184 -22.12 52.07 -58.32
C SER A 184 -21.34 52.03 -57.00
N SER A 185 -20.39 51.09 -57.01
CA SER A 185 -18.94 51.27 -56.78
C SER A 185 -18.39 51.51 -55.35
N PRO A 186 -17.27 50.86 -54.99
CA PRO A 186 -16.80 50.74 -53.62
C PRO A 186 -15.74 51.79 -53.27
N GLN A 187 -15.94 52.51 -52.17
CA GLN A 187 -14.85 53.23 -51.52
C GLN A 187 -14.24 52.35 -50.45
N GLU A 188 -13.09 51.76 -50.80
CA GLU A 188 -12.13 51.17 -49.89
C GLU A 188 -11.78 52.17 -48.77
N ARG A 189 -12.33 51.95 -47.58
CA ARG A 189 -11.69 52.42 -46.36
C ARG A 189 -10.85 51.28 -45.81
N SER A 190 -9.59 51.29 -46.24
CA SER A 190 -8.47 50.56 -45.67
C SER A 190 -8.41 50.81 -44.16
N ARG A 191 -9.07 49.96 -43.37
CA ARG A 191 -8.78 49.80 -41.95
C ARG A 191 -7.64 48.80 -41.85
N THR A 192 -6.43 49.31 -41.86
CA THR A 192 -5.21 48.59 -41.47
C THR A 192 -5.31 48.18 -40.00
N TYR A 193 -6.00 47.07 -39.71
CA TYR A 193 -5.77 46.37 -38.45
C TYR A 193 -4.55 45.49 -38.64
N SER A 194 -3.42 45.97 -38.10
CA SER A 194 -2.17 45.25 -38.03
C SER A 194 -2.41 43.88 -37.38
N ARG A 195 -2.33 42.81 -38.18
CA ARG A 195 -2.12 41.44 -37.66
C ARG A 195 -0.74 41.41 -37.03
N ARG A 196 -0.64 41.72 -35.73
CA ARG A 196 0.50 41.25 -34.95
C ARG A 196 0.37 39.73 -34.80
N ARG A 197 1.09 39.04 -35.67
CA ARG A 197 1.46 37.64 -35.55
C ARG A 197 2.40 37.54 -34.35
N CYS A 198 1.89 37.17 -33.18
CA CYS A 198 2.75 36.79 -32.06
C CYS A 198 3.39 35.45 -32.42
N VAL A 199 4.65 35.53 -32.79
CA VAL A 199 5.54 34.39 -32.98
C VAL A 199 5.93 33.92 -31.58
N SER A 200 5.62 32.68 -31.24
CA SER A 200 6.19 32.04 -30.06
C SER A 200 7.66 31.81 -30.32
N SER A 201 8.51 32.61 -29.68
CA SER A 201 9.92 32.29 -29.52
C SER A 201 10.10 31.72 -28.11
N SER A 202 10.22 30.40 -28.06
CA SER A 202 10.98 29.70 -27.04
C SER A 202 12.45 30.17 -27.06
N GLU A 203 13.16 29.89 -25.96
CA GLU A 203 14.58 30.22 -25.68
C GLU A 203 14.76 31.63 -25.12
N SER A 204 15.53 31.92 -24.07
CA SER A 204 16.29 31.16 -23.10
C SER A 204 16.83 32.21 -22.12
N SER A 205 17.01 31.83 -20.85
CA SER A 205 17.93 32.47 -19.89
C SER A 205 17.85 34.00 -19.76
N ASP A 206 17.04 34.47 -18.82
CA ASP A 206 17.43 35.63 -18.03
C ASP A 206 17.33 35.28 -16.55
N SER A 207 18.49 35.30 -15.93
CA SER A 207 18.74 35.22 -14.51
C SER A 207 17.92 36.29 -13.79
N PHE A 208 16.80 35.87 -13.19
CA PHE A 208 16.18 36.63 -12.12
C PHE A 208 17.13 36.61 -10.92
N LEU A 209 17.96 37.65 -10.79
CA LEU A 209 18.58 38.02 -9.54
C LEU A 209 17.47 38.44 -8.57
N CYS A 210 16.87 37.44 -7.95
CA CYS A 210 15.98 37.63 -6.83
C CYS A 210 16.88 37.91 -5.63
N ASP A 211 16.86 39.16 -5.15
CA ASP A 211 17.75 39.66 -4.11
C ASP A 211 17.31 39.11 -2.74
N HIS A 212 17.61 37.84 -2.49
CA HIS A 212 17.39 37.20 -1.21
C HIS A 212 18.62 37.45 -0.34
N ARG A 213 18.51 38.37 0.62
CA ARG A 213 19.50 38.45 1.71
C ARG A 213 19.44 37.15 2.51
N GLY A 214 20.40 36.25 2.27
CA GLY A 214 20.60 35.07 3.12
C GLY A 214 21.05 33.79 2.43
N THR A 215 21.22 33.75 1.10
CA THR A 215 21.61 32.50 0.44
C THR A 215 23.13 32.41 0.27
N LYS A 216 23.75 31.40 0.90
CA LYS A 216 25.15 31.05 0.64
C LYS A 216 25.21 29.94 -0.41
N LEU A 217 25.92 30.21 -1.51
CA LEU A 217 26.27 29.21 -2.51
C LEU A 217 27.36 28.31 -1.93
N LEU A 218 27.07 27.02 -1.78
CA LEU A 218 28.06 26.01 -1.39
C LEU A 218 28.61 25.35 -2.65
N ASN A 219 29.88 25.62 -2.95
CA ASN A 219 30.63 24.88 -3.94
C ASN A 219 31.15 23.59 -3.30
N PHE A 220 30.83 22.46 -3.93
CA PHE A 220 31.44 21.18 -3.60
C PHE A 220 32.53 20.89 -4.62
N ASP A 221 33.79 21.04 -4.21
CA ASP A 221 34.93 20.57 -4.99
C ASP A 221 34.98 19.05 -4.92
N TYR A 222 34.47 18.40 -5.97
CA TYR A 222 34.77 16.99 -6.23
C TYR A 222 36.16 16.90 -6.86
N ASN A 223 37.20 16.83 -6.02
CA ASN A 223 38.46 16.18 -6.40
C ASN A 223 39.39 16.00 -5.20
N LYS A 224 39.41 14.80 -4.61
CA LYS A 224 40.55 13.86 -4.68
C LYS A 224 40.33 12.71 -3.71
N GLY A 225 39.96 11.56 -4.27
CA GLY A 225 40.40 10.28 -3.74
C GLY A 225 41.62 9.85 -4.56
N ILE A 226 42.77 9.70 -3.88
CA ILE A 226 43.64 8.51 -3.88
C ILE A 226 44.23 8.45 -2.48
#